data_AF-A0A5S9QIA8-F1
#
_entry.id   AF-A0A5S9QIA8-F1
#
_cell.length_a   1.000
_cell.length_b   1.000
_cell.length_c   1.000
_cell.angle_alpha   90.00
_cell.angle_beta   90.00
_cell.angle_gamma   90.00
#
_symmetry.space_group_name_H-M   'P 1'
#
loop_
_entity.id
_entity.type
_entity.pdbx_description
1 polymer ?
#
loop_
_entity_poly.entity_id
_entity_poly.type
_entity_poly.pdbx_seq_one_letter_code
_entity_poly.pdbx_strand_id
1 'polypeptide(L)'
;MPRIGNDEISLAYQAAKSVYDGCTEKNRAIASLIENVGMNHASATFYLNAFQKMMEGKQYEKTINGLAANYYLENIRRDYGNEKYQSALSSLYKHICYYEYKSGSNCKTLREVHKKHFIILMQDIDYESFSRNLECSVKTSLEESKNDRINRISKAKDSPKPSEYRVEVTVYDRNPDVIAEVLARANGICEKCNKGAPFTRKSDGSPYLEVHHLIHLANGGDDTVENAVAVCPNCHREYHYG
;
A
#
# COMPACT_ATOMS: atom_id res chain seq x y z
N MET A 1 21.77 -26.65 -3.99
CA MET A 1 21.54 -26.08 -2.66
C MET A 1 20.56 -27.00 -1.93
N PRO A 2 20.80 -27.36 -0.65
CA PRO A 2 19.82 -28.16 0.11
C PRO A 2 18.48 -27.41 0.14
N ARG A 3 17.38 -28.14 -0.01
CA ARG A 3 16.02 -27.57 0.06
C ARG A 3 15.72 -27.30 1.52
N ILE A 4 15.76 -26.03 1.90
CA ILE A 4 15.43 -25.57 3.24
C ILE A 4 13.91 -25.66 3.43
N GLY A 5 13.45 -26.32 4.49
CA GLY A 5 12.04 -26.52 4.86
C GLY A 5 11.41 -25.31 5.56
N ASN A 6 10.08 -25.35 5.77
CA ASN A 6 9.35 -24.24 6.39
C ASN A 6 9.79 -23.94 7.84
N ASP A 7 10.12 -24.98 8.62
CA ASP A 7 10.54 -24.83 10.02
C ASP A 7 11.91 -24.15 10.12
N GLU A 8 12.83 -24.49 9.22
CA GLU A 8 14.16 -23.90 9.14
C GLU A 8 14.11 -22.42 8.73
N ILE A 9 13.17 -22.06 7.83
CA ILE A 9 12.92 -20.66 7.44
C ILE A 9 12.40 -19.84 8.63
N SER A 10 11.48 -20.40 9.42
CA SER A 10 10.96 -19.76 10.63
C SER A 10 12.07 -19.49 11.65
N LEU A 11 12.95 -20.48 11.90
CA LEU A 11 14.08 -20.33 12.82
C LEU A 11 15.10 -19.30 12.31
N ALA A 12 15.38 -19.28 11.00
CA ALA A 12 16.24 -18.27 10.38
C ALA A 12 15.65 -16.86 10.52
N TYR A 13 14.33 -16.71 10.39
CA TYR A 13 13.63 -15.45 10.62
C TYR A 13 13.77 -15.00 12.08
N GLN A 14 13.49 -15.88 13.06
CA GLN A 14 13.59 -15.54 14.48
C GLN A 14 15.01 -15.15 14.88
N ALA A 15 16.03 -15.85 14.36
CA ALA A 15 17.42 -15.50 14.57
C ALA A 15 17.75 -14.11 13.99
N ALA A 16 17.30 -13.82 12.76
CA ALA A 16 17.51 -12.52 12.13
C ALA A 16 16.78 -11.38 12.87
N LYS A 17 15.55 -11.62 13.33
CA LYS A 17 14.76 -10.73 14.16
C LYS A 17 15.49 -10.39 15.46
N SER A 18 15.95 -11.42 16.19
CA SER A 18 16.69 -11.23 17.44
C SER A 18 17.98 -10.43 17.27
N VAL A 19 18.65 -10.56 16.13
CA VAL A 19 19.84 -9.73 15.80
C VAL A 19 19.45 -8.29 15.50
N TYR A 20 18.38 -8.07 14.73
CA TYR A 20 17.90 -6.74 14.38
C TYR A 20 17.40 -5.95 15.60
N ASP A 21 16.70 -6.62 16.51
CA ASP A 21 16.19 -6.03 17.75
C ASP A 21 17.29 -5.83 18.82
N GLY A 22 18.54 -6.22 18.52
CA GLY A 22 19.69 -6.07 19.42
C GLY A 22 19.74 -7.07 20.57
N CYS A 23 18.90 -8.11 20.57
CA CYS A 23 18.85 -9.11 21.64
C CYS A 23 19.97 -10.16 21.53
N THR A 24 20.48 -10.41 20.32
CA THR A 24 21.53 -11.41 20.07
C THR A 24 22.59 -10.88 19.10
N GLU A 25 23.86 -11.20 19.34
CA GLU A 25 24.92 -10.88 18.39
C GLU A 25 24.84 -11.75 17.12
N LYS A 26 25.17 -11.16 15.98
CA LYS A 26 25.12 -11.82 14.67
C LYS A 26 25.89 -13.15 14.61
N ASN A 27 27.10 -13.20 15.19
CA ASN A 27 27.91 -14.41 15.18
C ASN A 27 27.28 -15.53 16.02
N ARG A 28 26.65 -15.19 17.15
CA ARG A 28 25.93 -16.15 18.00
C ARG A 28 24.67 -16.67 17.29
N ALA A 29 23.96 -15.80 16.58
CA ALA A 29 22.80 -16.21 15.78
C ALA A 29 23.19 -17.15 14.63
N ILE A 30 24.31 -16.88 13.93
CA ILE A 30 24.83 -17.78 12.89
C ILE A 30 25.20 -19.14 13.48
N ALA A 31 25.92 -19.17 14.62
CA ALA A 31 26.29 -20.42 15.29
C ALA A 31 25.04 -21.25 15.65
N SER A 32 24.01 -20.62 16.22
CA SER A 32 22.75 -21.28 16.55
C SER A 32 22.05 -21.87 15.32
N LEU A 33 22.08 -21.19 14.17
CA LEU A 33 21.49 -21.73 12.93
C LEU A 33 22.29 -22.91 12.36
N ILE A 34 23.61 -22.94 12.57
CA ILE A 34 24.44 -24.07 12.16
C ILE A 34 24.16 -25.28 13.06
N GLU A 35 24.17 -25.07 14.37
CA GLU A 35 24.05 -26.15 15.36
C GLU A 35 22.63 -26.73 15.44
N ASN A 36 21.61 -25.86 15.51
CA ASN A 36 20.24 -26.29 15.80
C ASN A 36 19.38 -26.50 14.54
N VAL A 37 19.77 -25.91 13.41
CA VAL A 37 19.02 -25.98 12.15
C VAL A 37 19.79 -26.73 11.07
N GLY A 38 21.11 -26.94 11.23
CA GLY A 38 21.94 -27.61 10.22
C GLY A 38 22.20 -26.76 8.97
N MET A 39 21.98 -25.43 9.04
CA MET A 39 22.31 -24.54 7.92
C MET A 39 23.83 -24.47 7.74
N ASN A 40 24.29 -24.44 6.48
CA ASN A 40 25.69 -24.07 6.26
C ASN A 40 25.91 -22.58 6.59
N HIS A 41 27.14 -22.23 6.96
CA HIS A 41 27.52 -20.88 7.38
C HIS A 41 27.13 -19.79 6.35
N ALA A 42 27.32 -20.05 5.06
CA ALA A 42 26.99 -19.09 4.01
C ALA A 42 25.47 -18.83 3.94
N SER A 43 24.66 -19.88 3.98
CA SER A 43 23.20 -19.78 4.00
C SER A 43 22.70 -19.05 5.24
N ALA A 44 23.18 -19.39 6.44
CA ALA A 44 22.82 -18.67 7.66
C ALA A 44 23.14 -17.17 7.55
N THR A 45 24.34 -16.85 7.03
CA THR A 45 24.75 -15.46 6.79
C THR A 45 23.86 -14.75 5.79
N PHE A 46 23.46 -15.41 4.70
CA PHE A 46 22.62 -14.82 3.65
C PHE A 46 21.23 -14.49 4.17
N TYR A 47 20.62 -15.38 4.95
CA TYR A 47 19.27 -15.18 5.51
C TYR A 47 19.25 -14.01 6.49
N LEU A 48 20.24 -13.88 7.37
CA LEU A 48 20.37 -12.76 8.29
C LEU A 48 20.61 -11.43 7.55
N ASN A 49 21.51 -11.43 6.56
CA ASN A 49 21.80 -10.24 5.76
C ASN A 49 20.59 -9.80 4.93
N ALA A 50 19.85 -10.74 4.34
CA ALA A 50 18.66 -10.45 3.57
C ALA A 50 17.62 -9.75 4.44
N PHE A 51 17.34 -10.27 5.64
CA PHE A 51 16.44 -9.63 6.60
C PHE A 51 16.87 -8.19 6.90
N GLN A 52 18.14 -7.98 7.26
CA GLN A 52 18.64 -6.64 7.58
C GLN A 52 18.48 -5.66 6.40
N LYS A 53 18.79 -6.10 5.18
CA LYS A 53 18.61 -5.28 3.97
C LYS A 53 17.14 -5.03 3.64
N MET A 54 16.26 -5.99 3.92
CA MET A 54 14.81 -5.83 3.82
C MET A 54 14.31 -4.75 4.77
N MET A 55 14.72 -4.77 6.03
CA MET A 55 14.36 -3.75 7.02
C MET A 55 14.86 -2.34 6.65
N GLU A 56 15.99 -2.24 5.94
CA GLU A 56 16.57 -0.99 5.45
C GLU A 56 16.05 -0.56 4.06
N GLY A 57 15.26 -1.38 3.37
CA GLY A 57 14.84 -1.12 1.99
C GLY A 57 15.99 -1.13 0.96
N LYS A 58 17.11 -1.78 1.27
CA LYS A 58 18.32 -1.80 0.41
C LYS A 58 18.42 -3.11 -0.36
N GLN A 59 19.15 -3.09 -1.48
CA GLN A 59 19.45 -4.29 -2.25
C GLN A 59 20.31 -5.27 -1.42
N TYR A 60 20.02 -6.56 -1.50
CA TYR A 60 20.90 -7.64 -1.08
C TYR A 60 21.38 -8.45 -2.29
N GLU A 61 22.59 -8.99 -2.23
CA GLU A 61 23.23 -9.62 -3.39
C GLU A 61 23.05 -11.14 -3.44
N LYS A 62 22.81 -11.75 -2.28
CA LYS A 62 22.71 -13.21 -2.13
C LYS A 62 21.26 -13.60 -1.96
N THR A 63 20.78 -14.49 -2.83
CA THR A 63 19.37 -14.82 -2.90
C THR A 63 18.92 -15.70 -1.73
N ILE A 64 17.74 -15.41 -1.22
CA ILE A 64 16.94 -16.34 -0.40
C ILE A 64 15.88 -16.95 -1.32
N ASN A 65 15.43 -18.18 -1.03
CA ASN A 65 14.45 -18.82 -1.89
C ASN A 65 13.06 -18.13 -1.78
N GLY A 66 12.17 -18.41 -2.72
CA GLY A 66 10.84 -17.77 -2.75
C GLY A 66 9.98 -18.04 -1.51
N LEU A 67 10.08 -19.23 -0.92
CA LEU A 67 9.36 -19.57 0.32
C LEU A 67 9.85 -18.68 1.48
N ALA A 68 11.17 -18.50 1.61
CA ALA A 68 11.77 -17.64 2.61
C ALA A 68 11.41 -16.17 2.40
N ALA A 69 11.46 -15.68 1.16
CA ALA A 69 11.08 -14.31 0.84
C ALA A 69 9.60 -14.03 1.20
N ASN A 70 8.69 -14.95 0.88
CA ASN A 70 7.28 -14.85 1.26
C ASN A 70 7.11 -14.84 2.78
N TYR A 71 7.72 -15.80 3.48
CA TYR A 71 7.63 -15.88 4.94
C TYR A 71 8.16 -14.61 5.62
N TYR A 72 9.31 -14.10 5.17
CA TYR A 72 9.93 -12.91 5.72
C TYR A 72 9.02 -11.70 5.55
N LEU A 73 8.42 -11.52 4.36
CA LEU A 73 7.50 -10.42 4.08
C LEU A 73 6.23 -10.49 4.95
N GLU A 74 5.60 -11.66 5.08
CA GLU A 74 4.41 -11.85 5.93
C GLU A 74 4.70 -11.53 7.41
N ASN A 75 5.82 -12.02 7.92
CA ASN A 75 6.18 -11.84 9.34
C ASN A 75 6.73 -10.43 9.62
N ILE A 76 7.48 -9.80 8.70
CA ILE A 76 7.88 -8.38 8.84
C ILE A 76 6.64 -7.49 8.93
N ARG A 77 5.63 -7.71 8.08
CA ARG A 77 4.36 -6.96 8.16
C ARG A 77 3.70 -7.13 9.52
N ARG A 78 3.61 -8.37 10.02
CA ARG A 78 2.98 -8.67 11.31
C ARG A 78 3.74 -8.07 12.49
N ASP A 79 5.07 -8.17 12.48
CA ASP A 79 5.89 -7.86 13.65
C ASP A 79 6.34 -6.38 13.69
N TYR A 80 6.44 -5.71 12.53
CA TYR A 80 6.97 -4.34 12.41
C TYR A 80 6.06 -3.36 11.66
N GLY A 81 4.89 -3.80 11.18
CA GLY A 81 3.91 -2.96 10.51
C GLY A 81 4.22 -2.57 9.06
N ASN A 82 3.35 -1.74 8.48
CA ASN A 82 3.32 -1.48 7.04
C ASN A 82 4.53 -0.68 6.51
N GLU A 83 5.13 0.22 7.30
CA GLU A 83 6.30 0.99 6.87
C GLU A 83 7.52 0.08 6.62
N LYS A 84 7.80 -0.84 7.55
CA LYS A 84 8.89 -1.82 7.39
C LYS A 84 8.56 -2.86 6.34
N TYR A 85 7.29 -3.22 6.21
CA TYR A 85 6.83 -4.09 5.13
C TYR A 85 7.05 -3.48 3.73
N GLN A 86 6.76 -2.18 3.54
CA GLN A 86 7.06 -1.44 2.30
C GLN A 86 8.55 -1.43 2.00
N SER A 87 9.38 -1.16 3.03
CA SER A 87 10.84 -1.22 2.92
C SER A 87 11.31 -2.61 2.47
N ALA A 88 10.80 -3.66 3.10
CA ALA A 88 11.14 -5.04 2.78
C ALA A 88 10.72 -5.44 1.36
N LEU A 89 9.54 -5.03 0.91
CA LEU A 89 9.07 -5.28 -0.44
C LEU A 89 9.93 -4.54 -1.49
N SER A 90 10.29 -3.28 -1.22
CA SER A 90 11.20 -2.50 -2.06
C SER A 90 12.59 -3.15 -2.15
N SER A 91 13.11 -3.66 -1.03
CA SER A 91 14.37 -4.41 -0.99
C SER A 91 14.33 -5.67 -1.86
N LEU A 92 13.27 -6.46 -1.76
CA LEU A 92 13.07 -7.65 -2.60
C LEU A 92 13.03 -7.28 -4.09
N TYR A 93 12.32 -6.20 -4.46
CA TYR A 93 12.29 -5.73 -5.85
C TYR A 93 13.68 -5.37 -6.36
N LYS A 94 14.46 -4.59 -5.58
CA LYS A 94 15.84 -4.21 -5.92
C LYS A 94 16.72 -5.45 -6.10
N HIS A 95 16.57 -6.46 -5.24
CA HIS A 95 17.28 -7.73 -5.39
C HIS A 95 16.94 -8.45 -6.70
N ILE A 96 15.64 -8.56 -7.03
CA ILE A 96 15.17 -9.19 -8.27
C ILE A 96 15.81 -8.49 -9.48
N CYS A 97 15.70 -7.16 -9.56
CA CYS A 97 16.28 -6.38 -10.66
C CYS A 97 17.79 -6.59 -10.79
N TYR A 98 18.52 -6.55 -9.67
CA TYR A 98 19.96 -6.79 -9.64
C TYR A 98 20.33 -8.19 -10.13
N TYR A 99 19.64 -9.22 -9.65
CA TYR A 99 19.94 -10.60 -10.00
C TYR A 99 19.64 -10.87 -11.48
N GLU A 100 18.49 -10.41 -11.98
CA GLU A 100 18.10 -10.59 -13.38
C GLU A 100 19.07 -9.87 -14.32
N TYR A 101 19.49 -8.66 -13.97
CA TYR A 101 20.52 -7.93 -14.71
C TYR A 101 21.85 -8.69 -14.76
N LYS A 102 22.31 -9.21 -13.62
CA LYS A 102 23.62 -9.87 -13.51
C LYS A 102 23.65 -11.29 -14.09
N SER A 103 22.56 -12.04 -13.96
CA SER A 103 22.48 -13.45 -14.38
C SER A 103 21.93 -13.65 -15.80
N GLY A 104 21.26 -12.64 -16.38
CA GLY A 104 20.53 -12.75 -17.64
C GLY A 104 19.30 -13.67 -17.57
N SER A 105 18.94 -14.16 -16.37
CA SER A 105 17.85 -15.12 -16.15
C SER A 105 16.77 -14.51 -15.26
N ASN A 106 15.50 -14.79 -15.56
CA ASN A 106 14.36 -14.26 -14.82
C ASN A 106 14.10 -15.02 -13.50
N CYS A 107 13.89 -14.31 -12.40
CA CYS A 107 13.56 -14.89 -11.10
C CYS A 107 12.05 -15.10 -10.92
N LYS A 108 11.44 -15.99 -11.73
CA LYS A 108 9.98 -16.20 -11.78
C LYS A 108 9.32 -16.31 -10.40
N THR A 109 9.83 -17.17 -9.51
CA THR A 109 9.27 -17.37 -8.17
C THR A 109 9.34 -16.13 -7.31
N LEU A 110 10.46 -15.39 -7.32
CA LEU A 110 10.57 -14.16 -6.53
C LEU A 110 9.71 -13.03 -7.13
N ARG A 111 9.53 -13.01 -8.45
CA ARG A 111 8.57 -12.11 -9.11
C ARG A 111 7.13 -12.41 -8.70
N GLU A 112 6.76 -13.68 -8.60
CA GLU A 112 5.43 -14.09 -8.12
C GLU A 112 5.20 -13.69 -6.66
N VAL A 113 6.19 -13.92 -5.78
CA VAL A 113 6.15 -13.48 -4.37
C VAL A 113 6.03 -11.96 -4.29
N HIS A 114 6.88 -11.22 -5.01
CA HIS A 114 6.81 -9.76 -5.04
C HIS A 114 5.45 -9.29 -5.56
N LYS A 115 4.91 -9.91 -6.64
CA LYS A 115 3.59 -9.56 -7.17
C LYS A 115 2.48 -9.80 -6.14
N LYS A 116 2.47 -10.95 -5.47
CA LYS A 116 1.52 -11.28 -4.38
C LYS A 116 1.57 -10.20 -3.30
N HIS A 117 2.76 -9.90 -2.80
CA HIS A 117 2.94 -8.95 -1.70
C HIS A 117 2.71 -7.49 -2.11
N PHE A 118 2.98 -7.15 -3.37
CA PHE A 118 2.63 -5.87 -3.95
C PHE A 118 1.11 -5.71 -4.01
N ILE A 119 0.36 -6.74 -4.45
CA ILE A 119 -1.10 -6.71 -4.39
C ILE A 119 -1.58 -6.55 -2.95
N ILE A 120 -1.02 -7.29 -1.99
CA ILE A 120 -1.37 -7.18 -0.56
C ILE A 120 -1.09 -5.77 -0.02
N LEU A 121 0.06 -5.19 -0.36
CA LEU A 121 0.39 -3.81 0.00
C LEU A 121 -0.57 -2.81 -0.67
N MET A 122 -0.98 -3.10 -1.90
CA MET A 122 -1.97 -2.34 -2.66
C MET A 122 -3.41 -2.57 -2.20
N GLN A 123 -3.71 -3.65 -1.47
CA GLN A 123 -4.99 -3.88 -0.79
C GLN A 123 -5.10 -3.04 0.50
N ASP A 124 -3.96 -2.63 1.06
CA ASP A 124 -3.89 -1.59 2.10
C ASP A 124 -3.76 -0.17 1.51
N ILE A 125 -3.72 -0.03 0.18
CA ILE A 125 -3.78 1.27 -0.51
C ILE A 125 -5.25 1.56 -0.74
N ASP A 126 -5.81 2.37 0.15
CA ASP A 126 -7.05 3.06 -0.15
C ASP A 126 -6.89 3.87 -1.44
N TYR A 127 -8.02 4.09 -2.13
CA TYR A 127 -8.08 4.94 -3.30
C TYR A 127 -7.38 6.29 -3.06
N GLU A 128 -7.48 6.82 -1.85
CA GLU A 128 -6.85 8.07 -1.44
C GLU A 128 -5.32 8.04 -1.57
N SER A 129 -4.66 6.96 -1.19
CA SER A 129 -3.21 6.79 -1.32
C SER A 129 -2.78 6.69 -2.78
N PHE A 130 -3.54 6.01 -3.63
CA PHE A 130 -3.30 6.00 -5.07
C PHE A 130 -3.46 7.39 -5.69
N SER A 131 -4.54 8.10 -5.33
CA SER A 131 -4.80 9.48 -5.76
C SER A 131 -3.68 10.42 -5.32
N ARG A 132 -3.21 10.34 -4.07
CA ARG A 132 -2.09 11.15 -3.55
C ARG A 132 -0.80 10.95 -4.35
N ASN A 133 -0.46 9.71 -4.69
CA ASN A 133 0.72 9.42 -5.50
C ASN A 133 0.63 10.05 -6.89
N LEU A 134 -0.54 9.99 -7.52
CA LEU A 134 -0.79 10.64 -8.80
C LEU A 134 -0.69 12.16 -8.68
N GLU A 135 -1.31 12.76 -7.66
CA GLU A 135 -1.24 14.20 -7.39
C GLU A 135 0.20 14.68 -7.21
N CYS A 136 1.02 13.95 -6.45
CA CYS A 136 2.44 14.25 -6.29
C CYS A 136 3.18 14.22 -7.65
N SER A 137 2.91 13.20 -8.48
CA SER A 137 3.50 13.07 -9.82
C SER A 137 3.06 14.20 -10.76
N VAL A 138 1.79 14.62 -10.67
CA VAL A 138 1.27 15.78 -11.41
C VAL A 138 1.96 17.06 -10.97
N LYS A 139 2.15 17.28 -9.66
CA LYS A 139 2.84 18.44 -9.12
C LYS A 139 4.27 18.53 -9.64
N THR A 140 5.05 17.45 -9.57
CA THR A 140 6.39 17.39 -10.15
C THR A 140 6.37 17.70 -11.65
N SER A 141 5.39 17.16 -12.39
CA SER A 141 5.28 17.47 -13.82
C SER A 141 4.91 18.93 -14.10
N LEU A 142 4.21 19.62 -13.20
CA LEU A 142 3.87 21.05 -13.32
C LEU A 142 5.06 21.96 -13.03
N GLU A 143 6.00 21.53 -12.19
CA GLU A 143 7.26 22.24 -11.90
C GLU A 143 8.21 22.29 -13.11
N GLU A 144 8.05 21.35 -14.05
CA GLU A 144 8.83 21.31 -15.29
C GLU A 144 8.25 22.23 -16.39
N SER A 145 9.02 22.42 -17.47
CA SER A 145 8.56 23.26 -18.58
C SER A 145 7.39 22.64 -19.35
N LYS A 146 6.55 23.50 -19.93
CA LYS A 146 5.46 23.05 -20.82
C LYS A 146 5.99 22.23 -22.00
N ASN A 147 7.16 22.59 -22.54
CA ASN A 147 7.76 21.89 -23.67
C ASN A 147 8.19 20.47 -23.29
N ASP A 148 8.74 20.27 -22.09
CA ASP A 148 9.13 18.94 -21.61
C ASP A 148 7.92 18.02 -21.44
N ARG A 149 6.81 18.57 -20.90
CA ARG A 149 5.53 17.84 -20.84
C ARG A 149 5.03 17.44 -22.22
N ILE A 150 5.02 18.36 -23.18
CA ILE A 150 4.58 18.09 -24.57
C ILE A 150 5.45 16.99 -25.20
N ASN A 151 6.77 17.04 -24.98
CA ASN A 151 7.71 16.03 -25.48
C ASN A 151 7.47 14.64 -24.88
N ARG A 152 7.05 14.55 -23.61
CA ARG A 152 6.64 13.26 -23.01
C ARG A 152 5.30 12.77 -23.55
N ILE A 153 4.32 13.67 -23.70
CA ILE A 153 2.99 13.35 -24.21
C ILE A 153 3.06 12.85 -25.65
N SER A 154 3.89 13.45 -26.51
CA SER A 154 4.04 13.02 -27.90
C SER A 154 4.55 11.58 -28.02
N LYS A 155 5.46 11.18 -27.12
CA LYS A 155 6.02 9.81 -27.02
C LYS A 155 5.08 8.81 -26.35
N ALA A 156 4.00 9.26 -25.69
CA ALA A 156 3.09 8.38 -24.97
C ALA A 156 2.30 7.44 -25.91
N LYS A 157 2.13 7.82 -27.18
CA LYS A 157 1.49 6.96 -28.20
C LYS A 157 2.30 5.71 -28.51
N ASP A 158 3.62 5.79 -28.33
CA ASP A 158 4.56 4.70 -28.60
C ASP A 158 4.89 3.88 -27.34
N SER A 159 4.31 4.25 -26.19
CA SER A 159 4.51 3.57 -24.91
C SER A 159 3.44 2.50 -24.64
N PRO A 160 3.73 1.47 -23.82
CA PRO A 160 2.73 0.51 -23.37
C PRO A 160 1.53 1.22 -22.74
N LYS A 161 0.35 0.60 -22.87
CA LYS A 161 -0.87 1.10 -22.21
C LYS A 161 -0.67 1.18 -20.69
N PRO A 162 -1.34 2.13 -20.01
CA PRO A 162 -1.28 2.23 -18.55
C PRO A 162 -1.61 0.89 -17.90
N SER A 163 -0.87 0.55 -16.84
CA SER A 163 -1.18 -0.64 -16.04
C SER A 163 -2.52 -0.47 -15.33
N GLU A 164 -3.33 -1.52 -15.33
CA GLU A 164 -4.60 -1.56 -14.63
C GLU A 164 -4.41 -2.11 -13.22
N TYR A 165 -5.06 -1.48 -12.25
CA TYR A 165 -5.09 -1.91 -10.86
C TYR A 165 -6.55 -2.06 -10.42
N ARG A 166 -6.84 -3.14 -9.68
CA ARG A 166 -8.14 -3.33 -9.05
C ARG A 166 -8.01 -3.01 -7.56
N VAL A 167 -8.91 -2.18 -7.05
CA VAL A 167 -9.01 -1.84 -5.64
C VAL A 167 -10.29 -2.45 -5.07
N GLU A 168 -10.22 -2.91 -3.83
CA GLU A 168 -11.38 -3.37 -3.07
C GLU A 168 -11.89 -2.19 -2.24
N VAL A 169 -13.21 -1.95 -2.26
CA VAL A 169 -13.82 -0.83 -1.55
C VAL A 169 -14.76 -1.34 -0.47
N THR A 170 -14.67 -0.74 0.71
CA THR A 170 -15.64 -0.97 1.78
C THR A 170 -16.79 0.01 1.63
N VAL A 171 -18.02 -0.49 1.57
CA VAL A 171 -19.23 0.32 1.50
C VAL A 171 -20.07 0.05 2.74
N TYR A 172 -20.58 1.13 3.36
CA TYR A 172 -21.46 1.05 4.51
C TYR A 172 -22.92 1.05 4.05
N ASP A 173 -23.72 0.15 4.60
CA ASP A 173 -25.17 0.18 4.45
C ASP A 173 -25.73 1.31 5.32
N ARG A 174 -26.11 2.42 4.69
CA ARG A 174 -26.53 3.65 5.38
C ARG A 174 -28.02 3.63 5.62
N ASN A 175 -28.43 4.16 6.77
CA ASN A 175 -29.83 4.33 7.12
C ASN A 175 -30.48 5.36 6.17
N PRO A 176 -31.46 4.93 5.33
CA PRO A 176 -32.12 5.82 4.39
C PRO A 176 -32.91 6.94 5.07
N ASP A 177 -33.41 6.71 6.30
CA ASP A 177 -34.19 7.72 7.03
C ASP A 177 -33.30 8.88 7.51
N VAL A 178 -32.06 8.59 7.91
CA VAL A 178 -31.06 9.63 8.25
C VAL A 178 -30.76 10.49 7.02
N ILE A 179 -30.56 9.85 5.86
CA ILE A 179 -30.30 10.56 4.60
C ILE A 179 -31.50 11.45 4.23
N ALA A 180 -32.71 10.90 4.29
CA ALA A 180 -33.93 11.62 3.94
C ALA A 180 -34.17 12.82 4.87
N GLU A 181 -34.03 12.63 6.18
CA GLU A 181 -34.21 13.69 7.18
C GLU A 181 -33.19 14.82 7.00
N VAL A 182 -31.92 14.50 6.81
CA VAL A 182 -30.85 15.49 6.61
C VAL A 182 -31.09 16.30 5.32
N LEU A 183 -31.51 15.65 4.23
CA LEU A 183 -31.84 16.35 2.98
C LEU A 183 -33.09 17.23 3.11
N ALA A 184 -34.12 16.75 3.83
CA ALA A 184 -35.34 17.50 4.09
C ALA A 184 -35.05 18.75 4.94
N ARG A 185 -34.29 18.58 6.03
CA ARG A 185 -33.80 19.66 6.91
C ARG A 185 -33.07 20.75 6.12
N ALA A 186 -32.19 20.34 5.20
CA ALA A 186 -31.40 21.24 4.39
C ALA A 186 -32.21 22.02 3.35
N ASN A 187 -33.38 21.49 2.94
CA ASN A 187 -34.31 22.13 2.00
C ASN A 187 -33.62 22.68 0.73
N GLY A 188 -32.69 21.90 0.17
CA GLY A 188 -31.94 22.26 -1.04
C GLY A 188 -30.87 23.34 -0.85
N ILE A 189 -30.53 23.70 0.38
CA ILE A 189 -29.46 24.65 0.71
C ILE A 189 -28.31 23.87 1.37
N CYS A 190 -27.09 24.08 0.88
CA CYS A 190 -25.89 23.48 1.48
C CYS A 190 -25.66 24.02 2.90
N GLU A 191 -25.56 23.13 3.88
CA GLU A 191 -25.41 23.49 5.30
C GLU A 191 -24.02 24.03 5.65
N LYS A 192 -23.03 23.92 4.74
CA LYS A 192 -21.70 24.53 4.90
C LYS A 192 -21.60 25.93 4.32
N CYS A 193 -21.92 26.09 3.04
CA CYS A 193 -21.70 27.35 2.31
C CYS A 193 -22.96 28.21 2.11
N ASN A 194 -24.12 27.73 2.58
CA ASN A 194 -25.41 28.40 2.49
C ASN A 194 -25.86 28.74 1.06
N LYS A 195 -25.28 28.08 0.05
CA LYS A 195 -25.71 28.20 -1.35
C LYS A 195 -26.74 27.13 -1.67
N GLY A 196 -27.66 27.45 -2.58
CA GLY A 196 -28.58 26.46 -3.13
C GLY A 196 -27.84 25.31 -3.82
N ALA A 197 -28.50 24.17 -3.93
CA ALA A 197 -28.01 23.01 -4.66
C ALA A 197 -27.59 23.40 -6.09
N PRO A 198 -26.48 22.86 -6.61
CA PRO A 198 -25.93 23.26 -7.91
C PRO A 198 -26.83 22.90 -9.09
N PHE A 199 -27.70 21.90 -8.94
CA PHE A 199 -28.66 21.48 -9.94
C PHE A 199 -29.78 20.66 -9.27
N THR A 200 -30.86 20.41 -10.03
CA THR A 200 -31.93 19.49 -9.65
C THR A 200 -31.77 18.14 -10.32
N ARG A 201 -32.10 17.06 -9.61
CA ARG A 201 -32.06 15.70 -10.13
C ARG A 201 -33.04 15.56 -11.29
N LYS A 202 -32.58 14.97 -12.39
CA LYS A 202 -33.45 14.69 -13.55
C LYS A 202 -34.50 13.60 -13.24
N SER A 203 -34.23 12.73 -12.28
CA SER A 203 -35.09 11.60 -11.90
C SER A 203 -36.40 12.05 -11.26
N ASP A 204 -36.35 13.05 -10.38
CA ASP A 204 -37.44 13.40 -9.47
C ASP A 204 -37.58 14.91 -9.24
N GLY A 205 -36.72 15.75 -9.82
CA GLY A 205 -36.74 17.20 -9.68
C GLY A 205 -36.19 17.73 -8.35
N SER A 206 -35.75 16.87 -7.42
CA SER A 206 -35.24 17.29 -6.11
C SER A 206 -33.89 18.01 -6.21
N PRO A 207 -33.57 18.95 -5.29
CA PRO A 207 -32.26 19.60 -5.26
C PRO A 207 -31.13 18.61 -4.95
N TYR A 208 -30.04 18.65 -5.71
CA TYR A 208 -28.92 17.72 -5.51
C TYR A 208 -27.96 18.21 -4.42
N LEU A 209 -28.01 17.57 -3.25
CA LEU A 209 -27.01 17.64 -2.19
C LEU A 209 -26.54 16.23 -1.84
N GLU A 210 -25.35 16.13 -1.23
CA GLU A 210 -24.73 14.89 -0.75
C GLU A 210 -24.72 14.91 0.78
N VAL A 211 -25.09 13.78 1.40
CA VAL A 211 -25.04 13.64 2.86
C VAL A 211 -23.64 13.16 3.27
N HIS A 212 -23.01 13.94 4.15
CA HIS A 212 -21.68 13.72 4.68
C HIS A 212 -21.73 13.56 6.20
N HIS A 213 -21.08 12.51 6.70
CA HIS A 213 -20.91 12.31 8.14
C HIS A 213 -19.68 13.09 8.64
N LEU A 214 -19.86 13.96 9.64
CA LEU A 214 -18.79 14.79 10.22
C LEU A 214 -17.70 13.94 10.87
N ILE A 215 -18.11 12.92 11.63
CA ILE A 215 -17.26 11.79 11.98
C ILE A 215 -17.55 10.70 10.96
N HIS A 216 -16.60 10.45 10.07
CA HIS A 216 -16.74 9.43 9.03
C HIS A 216 -17.09 8.06 9.63
N LEU A 217 -18.01 7.35 8.98
CA LEU A 217 -18.36 5.97 9.34
C LEU A 217 -17.13 5.04 9.37
N ALA A 218 -16.18 5.26 8.45
CA ALA A 218 -14.91 4.53 8.40
C ALA A 218 -14.02 4.73 9.65
N ASN A 219 -14.23 5.83 10.38
CA ASN A 219 -13.52 6.15 11.62
C ASN A 219 -14.37 5.83 12.87
N GLY A 220 -15.43 5.03 12.72
CA GLY A 220 -16.32 4.66 13.82
C GLY A 220 -17.37 5.72 14.17
N GLY A 221 -17.69 6.64 13.26
CA GLY A 221 -18.79 7.58 13.44
C GLY A 221 -20.16 6.90 13.35
N ASP A 222 -21.12 7.40 14.12
CA ASP A 222 -22.48 6.87 14.13
C ASP A 222 -23.29 7.36 12.92
N ASP A 223 -24.14 6.50 12.37
CA ASP A 223 -25.06 6.86 11.29
C ASP A 223 -26.33 7.52 11.87
N THR A 224 -26.20 8.81 12.22
CA THR A 224 -27.22 9.61 12.90
C THR A 224 -27.39 10.97 12.25
N VAL A 225 -28.55 11.62 12.46
CA VAL A 225 -28.87 12.94 11.90
C VAL A 225 -27.95 14.03 12.46
N GLU A 226 -27.52 13.89 13.71
CA GLU A 226 -26.61 14.80 14.41
C GLU A 226 -25.20 14.74 13.85
N ASN A 227 -24.76 13.55 13.41
CA ASN A 227 -23.45 13.36 12.80
C ASN A 227 -23.46 13.64 11.29
N ALA A 228 -24.59 14.00 10.69
CA ALA A 228 -24.73 14.12 9.24
C ALA A 228 -25.15 15.52 8.78
N VAL A 229 -24.57 15.96 7.66
CA VAL A 229 -24.86 17.25 7.02
C VAL A 229 -25.10 17.11 5.52
N ALA A 230 -26.02 17.90 4.98
CA ALA A 230 -26.27 18.00 3.54
C ALA A 230 -25.37 19.08 2.93
N VAL A 231 -24.53 18.70 2.00
CA VAL A 231 -23.52 19.58 1.41
C VAL A 231 -23.55 19.52 -0.12
N CYS A 232 -23.18 20.61 -0.78
CA CYS A 232 -22.98 20.57 -2.22
C CYS A 232 -21.69 19.79 -2.56
N PRO A 233 -21.53 19.28 -3.80
CA PRO A 233 -20.37 18.47 -4.18
C PRO A 233 -19.03 19.15 -3.91
N ASN A 234 -18.95 20.47 -4.09
CA ASN A 234 -17.74 21.23 -3.83
C ASN A 234 -17.37 21.22 -2.34
N CYS A 235 -18.34 21.53 -1.47
CA CYS A 235 -18.14 21.51 -0.02
C CYS A 235 -17.89 20.10 0.51
N HIS A 236 -18.52 19.08 -0.09
CA HIS A 236 -18.27 17.69 0.24
C HIS A 236 -16.83 17.30 -0.04
N ARG A 237 -16.30 17.64 -1.22
CA ARG A 237 -14.89 17.39 -1.58
C ARG A 237 -13.93 18.17 -0.68
N GLU A 238 -14.27 19.39 -0.32
CA GLU A 238 -13.49 20.21 0.63
C GLU A 238 -13.40 19.54 2.02
N TYR A 239 -14.46 18.87 2.51
CA TYR A 239 -14.38 18.09 3.75
C TYR A 239 -13.40 16.92 3.67
N HIS A 240 -13.26 16.31 2.48
CA HIS A 240 -12.34 15.19 2.27
C HIS A 240 -10.90 15.63 2.01
N TYR A 241 -10.68 16.74 1.29
CA TYR A 241 -9.36 17.07 0.73
C TYR A 241 -8.80 18.45 1.13
N GLY A 242 -9.60 19.37 1.66
CA GLY A 242 -9.21 20.76 1.90
C GLY A 242 -9.23 21.60 0.63
#